data_AF-M6AAC0-F1
#
_entry.id   AF-M6AAC0-F1
#
_cell.length_a   1.000
_cell.length_b   1.000
_cell.length_c   1.000
_cell.angle_alpha   90.00
_cell.angle_beta   90.00
_cell.angle_gamma   90.00
#
_symmetry.space_group_name_H-M   'P 1'
#
loop_
_entity.id
_entity.type
_entity.pdbx_description
1 polymer ?
#
loop_
_entity_poly.entity_id
_entity_poly.type
_entity_poly.pdbx_seq_one_letter_code
_entity_poly.pdbx_strand_id
1 'polypeptide(L)' 'MENKDKQIYVLGEAVRDKRTGQKMYVDASWSPEIKCIYYNTLMDELIKVEVPYEDLEKVIDLDFKTKPE' A
#
# COMPACT_ATOMS: atom_id res chain seq x y z
N MET A 1 5.02 24.39 -13.95
CA MET A 1 5.83 23.54 -13.06
C MET A 1 4.93 22.39 -12.67
N GLU A 2 5.03 21.25 -13.35
CA GLU A 2 4.20 20.08 -13.02
C GLU A 2 4.61 19.60 -11.63
N ASN A 3 3.85 19.99 -10.60
CA ASN A 3 3.79 19.22 -9.36
C ASN A 3 3.03 17.94 -9.69
N LYS A 4 3.67 17.02 -10.41
CA LYS A 4 3.30 15.61 -10.34
C LYS A 4 3.67 15.21 -8.92
N ASP A 5 2.67 15.20 -8.04
CA ASP A 5 2.76 14.60 -6.72
C ASP A 5 3.51 13.28 -6.86
N LYS A 6 4.80 13.29 -6.49
CA LYS A 6 5.55 12.03 -6.42
C LYS A 6 4.80 11.23 -5.39
N GLN A 7 4.15 10.15 -5.84
CA GLN A 7 3.33 9.31 -5.00
C GLN A 7 4.28 8.58 -4.03
N ILE A 8 4.61 9.25 -2.93
CA ILE A 8 5.51 8.75 -1.91
C ILE A 8 4.70 7.83 -1.01
N TYR A 9 5.13 6.58 -0.94
CA TYR A 9 4.61 5.59 -0.02
C TYR A 9 5.37 5.66 1.30
N VAL A 10 4.67 5.50 2.42
CA VAL A 10 5.28 5.51 3.77
C VAL A 10 5.12 4.15 4.44
N LEU A 11 6.05 3.79 5.32
CA LEU A 11 5.99 2.56 6.11
C LEU A 11 4.63 2.43 6.81
N GLY A 12 4.00 1.26 6.69
CA GLY A 12 2.69 0.96 7.26
C GLY A 12 1.50 1.53 6.49
N GLU A 13 1.71 2.27 5.40
CA GLU A 13 0.61 2.78 4.58
C GLU A 13 -0.15 1.64 3.91
N ALA A 14 -1.49 1.69 3.99
CA ALA A 14 -2.35 0.74 3.31
C ALA A 14 -2.35 1.04 1.80
N VAL A 15 -1.97 0.04 1.01
CA VAL A 15 -1.89 0.11 -0.44
C VAL A 15 -2.62 -1.07 -1.07
N ARG A 16 -2.97 -0.92 -2.34
CA ARG A 16 -3.49 -2.00 -3.16
C ARG A 16 -2.64 -2.14 -4.42
N ASP A 17 -2.32 -3.39 -4.76
CA ASP A 17 -1.77 -3.72 -6.06
C ASP A 17 -2.88 -3.65 -7.13
N LYS A 18 -2.71 -2.78 -8.13
CA LYS A 18 -3.66 -2.57 -9.23
C LYS A 18 -3.84 -3.80 -10.11
N ARG A 19 -2.83 -4.68 -10.17
CA ARG A 19 -2.83 -5.86 -11.04
C ARG A 19 -3.65 -7.00 -10.45
N THR A 20 -3.54 -7.20 -9.14
CA THR A 20 -4.19 -8.33 -8.43
C THR A 20 -5.40 -7.89 -7.61
N GLY A 21 -5.51 -6.60 -7.28
CA GLY A 21 -6.49 -6.07 -6.35
C GLY A 21 -6.17 -6.36 -4.88
N GLN A 22 -5.02 -6.99 -4.59
CA GLN A 22 -4.61 -7.38 -3.24
C GLN A 22 -4.30 -6.16 -2.38
N LYS A 23 -4.97 -6.07 -1.22
CA LYS A 23 -4.65 -5.07 -0.18
C LYS A 23 -3.42 -5.51 0.61
N MET A 24 -2.51 -4.58 0.85
CA MET A 24 -1.22 -4.81 1.50
C MET A 24 -0.81 -3.57 2.31
N TYR A 25 0.29 -3.69 3.04
CA TYR A 25 0.89 -2.59 3.79
C TYR A 25 2.34 -2.40 3.37
N VAL A 26 2.81 -1.16 3.29
CA VAL A 26 4.19 -0.86 2.93
C VAL A 26 5.14 -1.29 4.05
N ASP A 27 6.17 -2.09 3.72
CA ASP A 27 7.26 -2.53 4.60
C ASP A 27 8.55 -1.70 4.36
N ALA A 28 8.77 -1.20 3.14
CA ALA A 28 9.88 -0.31 2.81
C ALA A 28 9.60 0.51 1.55
N SER A 29 9.97 1.80 1.55
CA SER A 29 9.68 2.73 0.45
C SER A 29 10.91 3.47 -0.12
N TRP A 30 12.13 3.03 0.19
CA TRP A 30 13.37 3.66 -0.29
C TRP A 30 13.82 3.18 -1.68
N SER A 31 13.03 2.35 -2.36
CA SER A 31 13.31 1.77 -3.68
C SER A 31 12.17 2.03 -4.67
N PRO A 32 12.42 2.03 -6.00
CA PRO A 32 11.36 2.13 -7.02
C PRO A 32 10.35 0.97 -6.94
N GLU A 33 10.83 -0.20 -6.53
CA GLU A 33 10.02 -1.33 -6.12
C GLU A 33 9.74 -1.20 -4.63
N ILE A 34 8.47 -0.94 -4.29
CA ILE A 34 8.02 -0.78 -2.93
C ILE A 34 7.84 -2.17 -2.32
N LYS A 35 8.49 -2.42 -1.18
CA LYS A 35 8.24 -3.66 -0.44
C LYS A 35 6.91 -3.52 0.27
N CYS A 36 6.01 -4.46 0.03
CA CYS A 36 4.70 -4.56 0.64
C CYS A 36 4.57 -5.90 1.35
N ILE A 37 3.71 -5.96 2.37
CA ILE A 37 3.42 -7.15 3.14
C ILE A 37 1.91 -7.38 3.21
N TYR A 38 1.48 -8.62 3.09
CA TYR A 38 0.10 -9.01 3.33
C TYR A 38 0.04 -10.36 4.04
N TYR A 39 -1.06 -10.59 4.74
CA TYR A 39 -1.32 -11.87 5.39
C TYR A 39 -2.00 -12.82 4.40
N ASN A 40 -1.37 -13.97 4.15
CA ASN A 40 -1.92 -15.03 3.33
C ASN A 40 -2.66 -16.03 4.20
N THR A 41 -3.99 -16.02 4.12
CA THR A 41 -4.87 -16.90 4.92
C THR A 41 -4.76 -18.38 4.57
N LEU A 42 -4.27 -18.73 3.38
CA LEU A 42 -4.09 -20.13 2.97
C LEU A 42 -2.83 -20.74 3.58
N MET A 43 -1.79 -19.92 3.78
CA MET A 43 -0.51 -20.34 4.32
C MET A 43 -0.35 -20.01 5.81
N ASP A 44 -1.25 -19.19 6.35
CA ASP A 44 -1.18 -18.64 7.72
C ASP A 44 0.12 -17.85 7.98
N GLU A 45 0.56 -17.08 6.98
CA GLU A 45 1.86 -16.41 6.99
C GLU A 45 1.80 -14.99 6.42
N LEU A 46 2.75 -14.15 6.85
CA LEU A 46 2.97 -12.83 6.26
C LEU A 46 3.90 -12.94 5.05
N ILE A 47 3.38 -12.61 3.88
CA ILE A 47 4.11 -12.66 2.61
C ILE A 47 4.60 -11.26 2.26
N LYS A 48 5.90 -11.14 1.98
CA LYS A 48 6.53 -9.92 1.47
C LYS A 48 6.65 -9.99 -0.04
N VAL A 49 6.28 -8.90 -0.70
CA VAL A 49 6.35 -8.75 -2.16
C VAL A 49 6.95 -7.40 -2.52
N GLU A 50 7.60 -7.34 -3.67
CA GLU A 50 8.14 -6.12 -4.25
C GLU A 50 7.24 -5.71 -5.43
N VAL A 51 6.65 -4.52 -5.34
CA VAL A 51 5.70 -4.01 -6.33
C VAL A 51 6.16 -2.66 -6.84
N PRO A 52 6.21 -2.43 -8.16
CA PRO A 52 6.52 -1.11 -8.71
C PRO A 52 5.59 -0.04 -8.15
N TYR A 53 6.13 1.12 -7.79
CA TYR A 53 5.36 2.22 -7.23
C TYR A 53 4.16 2.66 -8.11
N GLU A 54 4.28 2.49 -9.43
CA GLU A 54 3.26 2.80 -10.44
C GLU A 54 2.06 1.84 -10.40
N ASP A 55 2.31 0.60 -9.99
CA ASP A 55 1.30 -0.47 -9.88
C ASP A 55 0.57 -0.42 -8.53
N LEU A 56 0.97 0.47 -7.62
CA LEU A 56 0.31 0.66 -6.34
C LEU A 56 -0.69 1.82 -6.38
N GLU A 57 -1.76 1.69 -5.59
CA GLU A 57 -2.68 2.77 -5.25
C GLU A 57 -2.85 2.87 -3.73
N LYS A 58 -2.96 4.09 -3.21
CA LYS A 58 -3.21 4.32 -1.78
C LYS A 58 -4.65 3.97 -1.45
N VAL A 59 -4.84 3.19 -0.38
CA VAL A 59 -6.17 2.93 0.17
C VAL A 59 -6.47 4.01 1.19
N ILE A 60 -7.33 4.96 0.82
CA ILE A 60 -7.84 5.95 1.77
C ILE A 60 -8.95 5.28 2.56
N ASP A 61 -8.67 4.85 3.78
CA ASP A 61 -9.72 4.47 4.73
C ASP A 61 -10.44 5.76 5.18
N LEU A 62 -11.53 6.10 4.48
CA LEU A 62 -12.40 7.23 4.83
C LEU A 62 -13.18 7.00 6.14
N ASP A 63 -13.05 5.83 6.77
CA ASP A 63 -13.84 5.42 7.93
C ASP A 63 -13.46 6.11 9.25
N PHE A 64 -12.41 6.95 9.29
CA PHE A 64 -12.08 7.73 10.48
C PHE A 64 -12.86 9.05 10.62
N LYS A 65 -13.74 9.40 9.66
CA LYS A 65 -14.66 10.54 9.79
C LYS A 65 -16.10 10.04 9.86
N THR A 66 -16.58 9.71 11.07
CA THR A 66 -17.92 10.02 11.61
C THR A 66 -18.20 9.18 12.86
N LYS A 67 -17.62 9.57 14.00
CA LYS A 67 -18.36 9.47 15.25
C LYS A 67 -18.72 10.90 15.65
N PRO A 68 -19.98 11.35 15.47
CA PRO A 68 -20.44 12.53 16.18
C PRO A 68 -20.45 12.18 17.67
N GLU A 69 -19.78 13.01 18.47
CA GLU A 69 -19.94 13.04 19.93
C GLU A 69 -21.39 13.38 20.32
#